data_AF-A0A9W9D3N2-F1
#
_entry.id   AF-A0A9W9D3N2-F1
#
_cell.length_a   1.000
_cell.length_b   1.000
_cell.length_c   1.000
_cell.angle_alpha   90.00
_cell.angle_beta   90.00
_cell.angle_gamma   90.00
#
_symmetry.space_group_name_H-M   'P 1'
#
loop_
_entity.id
_entity.type
_entity.pdbx_description
1 polymer ?
#
loop_
_entity_poly.entity_id
_entity_poly.type
_entity_poly.pdbx_seq_one_letter_code
_entity_poly.pdbx_strand_id
1 'polypeptide(L)'
;MLERFKITGSSTRLGLLCREGSGWDAGVGGDKNESVLYRLDQGLRVVLSKYGTDIKLVVLASGTNNLHPKHGFKAKDLESWSALLHECLALASNAEVLVCDVFHRTDILDSVIEAANVQLKAVVNGLDARDRARVVWVEARHLIAKNMLVDHVHLNEEGYVVWDKVLWPFVQGVLEGVRGRRKQTVTVQEREKVVGTTRDRRDETEWPVLES
;
A
#
# COMPACT_ATOMS: atom_id res chain seq x y z
N MET A 1 -19.36 -9.91 18.03
CA MET A 1 -18.29 -10.07 17.03
C MET A 1 -17.06 -9.44 17.66
N LEU A 2 -16.14 -10.25 18.20
CA LEU A 2 -14.87 -9.75 18.71
C LEU A 2 -14.03 -9.37 17.48
N GLU A 3 -13.74 -8.08 17.32
CA GLU A 3 -12.84 -7.62 16.28
C GLU A 3 -11.51 -8.35 16.44
N ARG A 4 -11.09 -8.98 15.36
CA ARG A 4 -9.79 -9.64 15.28
C ARG A 4 -8.77 -8.51 15.33
N PHE A 5 -8.15 -8.28 16.50
CA PHE A 5 -6.94 -7.46 16.62
C PHE A 5 -5.80 -8.17 15.85
N LYS A 6 -5.92 -8.22 14.52
CA LYS A 6 -4.93 -8.78 13.61
C LYS A 6 -3.72 -7.84 13.66
N ILE A 7 -2.68 -8.29 14.32
CA ILE A 7 -1.35 -7.65 14.35
C ILE A 7 -0.48 -8.10 13.15
N THR A 8 -1.10 -8.53 12.05
CA THR A 8 -0.37 -8.99 10.85
C THR A 8 0.52 -7.86 10.35
N GLY A 9 1.77 -8.17 10.03
CA GLY A 9 2.78 -7.17 9.68
C GLY A 9 3.45 -6.49 10.88
N SER A 10 3.14 -6.85 12.13
CA SER A 10 3.79 -6.27 13.32
C SER A 10 5.29 -6.62 13.45
N SER A 11 5.75 -7.65 12.74
CA SER A 11 7.17 -8.01 12.59
C SER A 11 7.89 -7.27 11.47
N THR A 12 7.16 -6.52 10.62
CA THR A 12 7.77 -5.70 9.56
C THR A 12 8.50 -4.50 10.16
N ARG A 13 9.35 -3.86 9.37
CA ARG A 13 10.09 -2.68 9.84
C ARG A 13 9.14 -1.50 10.10
N LEU A 14 8.13 -1.32 9.24
CA LEU A 14 7.03 -0.38 9.49
C LEU A 14 6.26 -0.70 10.79
N GLY A 15 5.95 -1.98 11.01
CA GLY A 15 5.28 -2.42 12.24
C GLY A 15 6.11 -2.13 13.49
N LEU A 16 7.43 -2.35 13.43
CA LEU A 16 8.35 -2.03 14.52
C LEU A 16 8.41 -0.52 14.81
N LEU A 17 8.45 0.34 13.80
CA LEU A 17 8.40 1.79 14.01
C LEU A 17 7.16 2.22 14.80
N CYS A 18 6.00 1.63 14.49
CA CYS A 18 4.76 1.92 15.21
C CYS A 18 4.83 1.42 16.67
N ARG A 19 5.39 0.24 16.90
CA ARG A 19 5.57 -0.32 18.25
C ARG A 19 6.56 0.45 19.11
N GLU A 20 7.60 1.01 18.49
CA GLU A 20 8.62 1.83 19.15
C GLU A 20 8.19 3.29 19.34
N GLY A 21 6.96 3.65 18.92
CA GLY A 21 6.40 4.98 19.08
C GLY A 21 6.91 6.04 18.09
N SER A 22 7.67 5.61 17.07
CA SER A 22 8.15 6.48 15.98
C SER A 22 7.17 6.56 14.81
N GLY A 23 6.19 5.66 14.76
CA GLY A 23 5.06 5.67 13.83
C GLY A 23 3.73 5.64 14.57
N TRP A 24 2.68 6.11 13.91
CA TRP A 24 1.31 6.02 14.39
C TRP A 24 0.44 5.35 13.33
N ASP A 25 -0.15 4.20 13.66
CA ASP A 25 -1.15 3.55 12.81
C ASP A 25 -2.55 4.11 13.11
N ALA A 26 -3.15 4.77 12.13
CA ALA A 26 -4.50 5.33 12.20
C ALA A 26 -5.53 4.50 11.43
N GLY A 27 -5.17 3.28 11.01
CA GLY A 27 -6.01 2.35 10.28
C GLY A 27 -7.10 1.73 11.15
N VAL A 28 -8.30 1.62 10.58
CA VAL A 28 -9.46 0.94 11.19
C VAL A 28 -10.05 0.01 10.13
N GLY A 29 -10.26 -1.25 10.50
CA GLY A 29 -10.82 -2.25 9.58
C GLY A 29 -12.21 -1.84 9.09
N GLY A 30 -12.43 -1.92 7.78
CA GLY A 30 -13.71 -1.58 7.16
C GLY A 30 -13.92 -0.10 6.87
N ASP A 31 -12.99 0.79 7.26
CA ASP A 31 -13.10 2.21 6.96
C ASP A 31 -13.20 2.46 5.45
N LYS A 32 -14.16 3.30 5.09
CA LYS A 32 -14.21 3.98 3.79
C LYS A 32 -13.52 5.34 3.90
N ASN A 33 -13.23 5.98 2.78
CA ASN A 33 -12.64 7.32 2.75
C ASN A 33 -13.41 8.31 3.65
N GLU A 34 -14.74 8.26 3.61
CA GLU A 34 -15.64 9.09 4.40
C GLU A 34 -15.54 8.80 5.91
N SER A 35 -15.32 7.55 6.30
CA SER A 35 -15.10 7.16 7.69
C SER A 35 -13.80 7.75 8.23
N VAL A 36 -12.72 7.70 7.44
CA VAL A 36 -11.44 8.31 7.80
C VAL A 36 -11.57 9.83 7.93
N LEU A 37 -12.20 10.47 6.96
CA LEU A 37 -12.49 11.92 6.98
C LEU A 37 -13.29 12.32 8.22
N TYR A 38 -14.31 11.54 8.56
CA TYR A 38 -15.09 11.76 9.78
C TYR A 38 -14.20 11.66 11.04
N ARG A 39 -13.35 10.64 11.17
CA ARG A 39 -12.44 10.52 12.33
C ARG A 39 -11.46 11.68 12.43
N LEU A 40 -10.93 12.15 11.28
CA LEU A 40 -10.09 13.34 11.21
C LEU A 40 -10.82 14.56 11.79
N ASP A 41 -12.04 14.80 11.33
CA ASP A 41 -12.89 15.90 11.79
C ASP A 41 -13.26 15.79 13.29
N GLN A 42 -13.59 14.60 13.78
CA GLN A 42 -14.00 14.37 15.17
C GLN A 42 -12.87 14.46 16.20
N GLY A 43 -11.65 14.80 15.79
CA GLY A 43 -10.57 15.14 16.70
C GLY A 43 -9.25 14.45 16.43
N LEU A 44 -9.18 13.46 15.52
CA LEU A 44 -7.88 12.88 15.14
C LEU A 44 -6.97 13.95 14.54
N ARG A 45 -7.51 14.92 13.79
CA ARG A 45 -6.77 16.09 13.31
C ARG A 45 -6.17 16.91 14.46
N VAL A 46 -6.93 17.10 15.54
CA VAL A 46 -6.46 17.83 16.74
C VAL A 46 -5.37 17.07 17.48
N VAL A 47 -5.45 15.73 17.52
CA VAL A 47 -4.39 14.90 18.09
C VAL A 47 -3.12 14.99 17.25
N LEU A 48 -3.24 14.82 15.93
CA LEU A 48 -2.12 14.85 15.01
C LEU A 48 -1.46 16.24 14.93
N SER A 49 -2.24 17.32 15.01
CA SER A 49 -1.71 18.68 14.95
C SER A 49 -0.82 19.04 16.15
N LYS A 50 -0.92 18.33 17.28
CA LYS A 50 0.02 18.49 18.41
C LYS A 50 1.43 18.06 18.05
N TYR A 51 1.57 17.16 17.09
CA TYR A 51 2.85 16.75 16.52
C TYR A 51 3.26 17.64 15.34
N GLY A 52 2.41 18.60 14.95
CA GLY A 52 2.74 19.72 14.06
C GLY A 52 3.56 19.35 12.83
N THR A 53 4.71 19.99 12.68
CA THR A 53 5.67 19.79 11.59
C THR A 53 6.54 18.54 11.72
N ASP A 54 6.41 17.79 12.82
CA ASP A 54 7.26 16.62 13.09
C ASP A 54 6.79 15.39 12.30
N ILE A 55 5.57 15.42 11.76
CA ILE A 55 5.12 14.43 10.79
C ILE A 55 5.94 14.63 9.51
N LYS A 56 6.85 13.69 9.25
CA LYS A 56 7.73 13.71 8.06
C LYS A 56 7.18 12.89 6.90
N LEU A 57 6.31 11.93 7.18
CA LEU A 57 5.78 10.98 6.21
C LEU A 57 4.35 10.59 6.57
N VAL A 58 3.48 10.54 5.57
CA VAL A 58 2.14 9.95 5.67
C VAL A 58 2.04 8.81 4.66
N VAL A 59 1.58 7.64 5.09
CA VAL A 59 1.28 6.51 4.19
C VAL A 59 -0.24 6.42 4.05
N LEU A 60 -0.75 6.71 2.86
CA LEU A 60 -2.16 6.64 2.52
C LEU A 60 -2.44 5.34 1.75
N ALA A 61 -3.01 4.36 2.45
CA ALA A 61 -3.55 3.13 1.88
C ALA A 61 -5.06 3.07 2.16
N SER A 62 -5.86 3.66 1.27
CA SER A 62 -7.32 3.74 1.41
C SER A 62 -8.03 3.51 0.07
N GLY A 63 -9.29 3.10 0.14
CA GLY A 63 -10.20 2.97 -1.01
C GLY A 63 -10.72 1.56 -1.26
N THR A 64 -10.08 0.51 -0.73
CA THR A 64 -10.53 -0.88 -0.97
C THR A 64 -11.99 -1.13 -0.54
N ASN A 65 -12.46 -0.48 0.53
CA ASN A 65 -13.84 -0.59 1.02
C ASN A 65 -14.84 0.30 0.29
N ASN A 66 -14.37 1.26 -0.50
CA ASN A 66 -15.18 2.07 -1.41
C ASN A 66 -15.37 1.37 -2.77
N LEU A 67 -14.46 0.44 -3.12
CA LEU A 67 -14.43 -0.20 -4.42
C LEU A 67 -15.61 -1.18 -4.60
N HIS A 68 -16.47 -0.92 -5.59
CA HIS A 68 -17.55 -1.84 -5.91
C HIS A 68 -17.05 -3.01 -6.79
N PRO A 69 -17.34 -4.28 -6.46
CA PRO A 69 -16.79 -5.44 -7.18
C PRO A 69 -17.01 -5.47 -8.69
N LYS A 70 -18.15 -4.93 -9.16
CA LYS A 70 -18.52 -4.94 -10.59
C LYS A 70 -18.32 -3.60 -11.29
N HIS A 71 -18.26 -2.51 -10.54
CA HIS A 71 -18.38 -1.16 -11.10
C HIS A 71 -17.18 -0.27 -10.76
N GLY A 72 -16.24 -0.76 -9.96
CA GLY A 72 -15.11 0.03 -9.50
C GLY A 72 -15.54 1.20 -8.62
N PHE A 73 -14.82 2.31 -8.71
CA PHE A 73 -15.17 3.54 -8.02
C PHE A 73 -16.25 4.32 -8.76
N LYS A 74 -17.21 4.85 -8.00
CA LYS A 74 -18.14 5.89 -8.48
C LYS A 74 -17.49 7.26 -8.33
N ALA A 75 -18.06 8.28 -8.97
CA ALA A 75 -17.57 9.66 -8.87
C ALA A 75 -17.39 10.12 -7.40
N LYS A 76 -18.40 9.89 -6.55
CA LYS A 76 -18.33 10.20 -5.12
C LYS A 76 -17.21 9.49 -4.35
N ASP A 77 -16.81 8.29 -4.80
CA ASP A 77 -15.73 7.54 -4.14
C ASP A 77 -14.38 8.18 -4.47
N LEU A 78 -14.22 8.68 -5.70
CA LEU A 78 -13.05 9.46 -6.12
C LEU A 78 -13.01 10.85 -5.49
N GLU A 79 -14.17 11.51 -5.34
CA GLU A 79 -14.28 12.80 -4.65
C GLU A 79 -13.91 12.68 -3.17
N SER A 80 -14.44 11.68 -2.46
CA SER A 80 -14.09 11.43 -1.06
C SER A 80 -12.62 11.01 -0.90
N TRP A 81 -12.08 10.22 -1.82
CA TRP A 81 -10.66 9.88 -1.81
C TRP A 81 -9.77 11.11 -2.05
N SER A 82 -10.16 11.98 -2.99
CA SER A 82 -9.48 13.26 -3.26
C SER A 82 -9.47 14.15 -2.01
N ALA A 83 -10.62 14.29 -1.35
CA ALA A 83 -10.73 15.05 -0.11
C ALA A 83 -9.81 14.47 0.98
N LEU A 84 -9.74 13.15 1.12
CA LEU A 84 -8.85 12.49 2.07
C LEU A 84 -7.37 12.77 1.76
N LEU A 85 -6.95 12.69 0.49
CA LEU A 85 -5.60 13.04 0.07
C LEU A 85 -5.26 14.50 0.39
N HIS A 86 -6.19 15.44 0.15
CA HIS A 86 -6.01 16.84 0.52
C HIS A 86 -5.90 17.04 2.04
N GLU A 87 -6.68 16.33 2.84
CA GLU A 87 -6.53 16.35 4.30
C GLU A 87 -5.15 15.83 4.74
N CYS A 88 -4.64 14.73 4.15
CA CYS A 88 -3.28 14.27 4.42
C CYS A 88 -2.22 15.33 4.08
N LEU A 89 -2.37 16.00 2.94
CA LEU A 89 -1.47 17.07 2.49
C LEU A 89 -1.52 18.31 3.39
N ALA A 90 -2.68 18.60 3.98
CA ALA A 90 -2.90 19.72 4.89
C ALA A 90 -2.41 19.45 6.32
N LEU A 91 -2.66 18.24 6.85
CA LEU A 91 -2.21 17.79 8.17
C LEU A 91 -0.68 17.83 8.28
N ALA A 92 0.00 17.48 7.19
CA ALA A 92 1.44 17.29 7.16
C ALA A 92 2.05 18.16 6.05
N SER A 93 1.95 19.49 6.22
CA SER A 93 2.32 20.48 5.20
C SER A 93 3.77 20.39 4.69
N ASN A 94 4.66 19.78 5.49
CA ASN A 94 6.06 19.54 5.14
C ASN A 94 6.40 18.06 4.88
N ALA A 95 5.44 17.14 5.08
CA ALA A 95 5.64 15.72 4.86
C ALA A 95 5.55 15.34 3.39
N GLU A 96 6.22 14.24 3.08
CA GLU A 96 5.92 13.44 1.89
C GLU A 96 4.69 12.56 2.16
N VAL A 97 3.88 12.34 1.13
CA VAL A 97 2.70 11.47 1.19
C VAL A 97 2.91 10.30 0.23
N LEU A 98 3.07 9.10 0.78
CA LEU A 98 3.11 7.86 0.01
C LEU A 98 1.68 7.38 -0.21
N VAL A 99 1.21 7.50 -1.45
CA VAL A 99 -0.11 7.01 -1.83
C VAL A 99 0.04 5.61 -2.41
N CYS A 100 -0.55 4.63 -1.75
CA CYS A 100 -0.45 3.23 -2.16
C CYS A 100 -1.58 2.86 -3.12
N ASP A 101 -1.27 2.01 -4.09
CA ASP A 101 -2.28 1.41 -4.95
C ASP A 101 -3.21 0.44 -4.19
N VAL A 102 -4.41 0.25 -4.71
CA VAL A 102 -5.34 -0.78 -4.24
C VAL A 102 -4.88 -2.13 -4.77
N PHE A 103 -4.66 -3.09 -3.87
CA PHE A 103 -4.18 -4.43 -4.22
C PHE A 103 -5.23 -5.28 -4.92
N HIS A 104 -4.74 -6.28 -5.67
CA HIS A 104 -5.60 -7.33 -6.20
C HIS A 104 -6.29 -8.09 -5.08
N ARG A 105 -7.54 -8.49 -5.35
CA ARG A 105 -8.41 -9.22 -4.43
C ARG A 105 -8.87 -10.51 -5.10
N THR A 106 -9.37 -11.46 -4.32
CA THR A 106 -9.92 -12.70 -4.89
C THR A 106 -11.41 -12.61 -5.22
N ASP A 107 -12.11 -11.60 -4.70
CA ASP A 107 -13.56 -11.38 -4.89
C ASP A 107 -13.90 -10.28 -5.92
N ILE A 108 -12.88 -9.62 -6.50
CA ILE A 108 -13.02 -8.57 -7.51
C ILE A 108 -12.10 -8.91 -8.68
N LEU A 109 -12.56 -8.68 -9.91
CA LEU A 109 -11.74 -8.90 -11.10
C LEU A 109 -10.54 -7.95 -11.13
N ASP A 110 -9.36 -8.49 -11.44
CA ASP A 110 -8.11 -7.72 -11.51
C ASP A 110 -8.24 -6.50 -12.46
N SER A 111 -9.00 -6.64 -13.57
CA SER A 111 -9.26 -5.52 -14.50
C SER A 111 -10.05 -4.36 -13.89
N VAL A 112 -10.95 -4.62 -12.94
CA VAL A 112 -11.68 -3.58 -12.21
C VAL A 112 -10.72 -2.84 -11.27
N ILE A 113 -9.80 -3.58 -10.64
CA ILE A 113 -8.78 -3.01 -9.75
C ILE A 113 -7.74 -2.19 -10.53
N GLU A 114 -7.32 -2.65 -11.71
CA GLU A 114 -6.45 -1.86 -12.59
C GLU A 114 -7.13 -0.55 -13.03
N ALA A 115 -8.39 -0.61 -13.45
CA ALA A 115 -9.15 0.59 -13.82
C ALA A 115 -9.28 1.56 -12.63
N ALA A 116 -9.53 1.04 -11.43
CA ALA A 116 -9.62 1.82 -10.21
C ALA A 116 -8.30 2.53 -9.88
N ASN A 117 -7.16 1.84 -9.98
CA ASN A 117 -5.85 2.44 -9.74
C ASN A 117 -5.49 3.51 -10.79
N VAL A 118 -5.90 3.33 -12.04
CA VAL A 118 -5.78 4.39 -13.07
C VAL A 118 -6.55 5.64 -12.67
N GLN A 119 -7.77 5.48 -12.16
CA GLN A 119 -8.59 6.61 -11.68
C GLN A 119 -7.96 7.33 -10.50
N LEU A 120 -7.48 6.59 -9.49
CA LEU A 120 -6.78 7.18 -8.33
C LEU A 120 -5.50 7.92 -8.75
N LYS A 121 -4.71 7.32 -9.65
CA LYS A 121 -3.51 7.98 -10.20
C LYS A 121 -3.86 9.22 -11.02
N ALA A 122 -5.03 9.27 -11.66
CA ALA A 122 -5.53 10.47 -12.32
C ALA A 122 -5.91 11.57 -11.30
N VAL A 123 -6.55 11.23 -10.18
CA VAL A 123 -6.83 12.17 -9.07
C VAL A 123 -5.53 12.74 -8.54
N VAL A 124 -4.55 11.87 -8.29
CA VAL A 124 -3.18 12.29 -7.97
C VAL A 124 -2.77 13.26 -9.05
N ASN A 125 -2.60 12.86 -10.32
CA ASN A 125 -2.15 13.67 -11.46
C ASN A 125 -2.84 15.04 -11.64
N GLY A 126 -4.06 15.23 -11.14
CA GLY A 126 -4.79 16.50 -11.13
C GLY A 126 -4.38 17.51 -10.05
N LEU A 127 -3.64 17.10 -9.00
CA LEU A 127 -3.10 18.02 -7.99
C LEU A 127 -2.23 19.13 -8.61
N ASP A 128 -2.21 20.29 -7.96
CA ASP A 128 -1.29 21.37 -8.32
C ASP A 128 0.18 20.95 -8.17
N ALA A 129 1.08 21.70 -8.81
CA ALA A 129 2.50 21.35 -8.87
C ALA A 129 3.18 21.26 -7.48
N ARG A 130 2.75 22.09 -6.52
CA ARG A 130 3.33 22.13 -5.17
C ARG A 130 2.91 20.89 -4.38
N ASP A 131 1.64 20.53 -4.43
CA ASP A 131 1.12 19.36 -3.74
C ASP A 131 1.57 18.06 -4.42
N ARG A 132 1.53 18.00 -5.76
CA ARG A 132 2.08 16.89 -6.54
C ARG A 132 3.53 16.57 -6.18
N ALA A 133 4.37 17.58 -5.98
CA ALA A 133 5.79 17.39 -5.67
C ALA A 133 6.03 16.67 -4.33
N ARG A 134 5.03 16.62 -3.45
CA ARG A 134 5.08 15.94 -2.15
C ARG A 134 4.44 14.55 -2.18
N VAL A 135 3.77 14.18 -3.26
CA VAL A 135 3.07 12.90 -3.37
C VAL A 135 3.89 11.92 -4.18
N VAL A 136 4.14 10.75 -3.59
CA VAL A 136 4.72 9.61 -4.30
C VAL A 136 3.67 8.52 -4.43
N TRP A 137 3.33 8.17 -5.67
CA TRP A 137 2.50 7.02 -5.96
C TRP A 137 3.33 5.74 -5.78
N VAL A 138 2.89 4.80 -4.96
CA VAL A 138 3.60 3.56 -4.67
C VAL A 138 2.82 2.40 -5.30
N GLU A 139 3.46 1.74 -6.27
CA GLU A 139 2.89 0.56 -6.91
C GLU A 139 3.45 -0.72 -6.27
N ALA A 140 2.62 -1.43 -5.53
CA ALA A 140 2.96 -2.74 -4.96
C ALA A 140 1.98 -3.84 -5.37
N ARG A 141 0.79 -3.51 -5.92
CA ARG A 141 -0.25 -4.49 -6.25
C ARG A 141 0.24 -5.67 -7.09
N HIS A 142 1.13 -5.43 -8.05
CA HIS A 142 1.67 -6.47 -8.94
C HIS A 142 2.63 -7.45 -8.27
N LEU A 143 3.11 -7.12 -7.06
CA LEU A 143 3.98 -7.97 -6.27
C LEU A 143 3.20 -8.81 -5.25
N ILE A 144 1.95 -8.43 -4.97
CA ILE A 144 1.07 -9.14 -4.04
C ILE A 144 0.33 -10.25 -4.79
N ALA A 145 0.70 -11.49 -4.54
CA ALA A 145 0.02 -12.65 -5.10
C ALA A 145 -1.21 -13.06 -4.28
N LYS A 146 -2.17 -13.77 -4.89
CA LYS A 146 -3.44 -14.17 -4.23
C LYS A 146 -3.24 -15.10 -3.01
N ASN A 147 -2.15 -15.87 -2.98
CA ASN A 147 -1.77 -16.70 -1.82
C ASN A 147 -1.20 -15.87 -0.64
N MET A 148 -0.88 -14.59 -0.87
CA MET A 148 -0.45 -13.65 0.17
C MET A 148 -1.65 -12.98 0.87
N LEU A 149 -2.87 -13.44 0.61
CA LEU A 149 -4.08 -12.97 1.28
C LEU A 149 -4.55 -14.02 2.30
N VAL A 150 -4.96 -13.58 3.49
CA VAL A 150 -5.59 -14.44 4.51
C VAL A 150 -7.05 -14.75 4.14
N ASP A 151 -7.68 -13.81 3.44
CA ASP A 151 -9.07 -13.89 2.97
C ASP A 151 -9.17 -13.22 1.59
N HIS A 152 -10.30 -12.60 1.26
CA HIS A 152 -10.46 -11.98 -0.06
C HIS A 152 -9.63 -10.71 -0.28
N VAL A 153 -9.15 -10.08 0.80
CA VAL A 153 -8.60 -8.71 0.76
C VAL A 153 -7.42 -8.48 1.69
N HIS A 154 -7.38 -9.07 2.88
CA HIS A 154 -6.36 -8.76 3.87
C HIS A 154 -5.08 -9.55 3.59
N LEU A 155 -3.94 -8.86 3.57
CA LEU A 155 -2.64 -9.48 3.47
C LEU A 155 -2.37 -10.42 4.65
N ASN A 156 -1.66 -11.51 4.39
CA ASN A 156 -0.99 -12.33 5.40
C ASN A 156 0.39 -11.75 5.72
N GLU A 157 1.14 -12.40 6.61
CA GLU A 157 2.47 -11.91 7.02
C GLU A 157 3.44 -11.78 5.84
N GLU A 158 3.43 -12.76 4.92
CA GLU A 158 4.26 -12.72 3.71
C GLU A 158 3.91 -11.51 2.83
N GLY A 159 2.62 -11.24 2.61
CA GLY A 159 2.15 -10.07 1.87
C GLY A 159 2.61 -8.75 2.50
N TYR A 160 2.51 -8.64 3.83
CA TYR A 160 3.01 -7.47 4.56
C TYR A 160 4.53 -7.32 4.46
N VAL A 161 5.30 -8.41 4.49
CA VAL A 161 6.76 -8.39 4.28
C VAL A 161 7.12 -7.90 2.87
N VAL A 162 6.39 -8.33 1.84
CA VAL A 162 6.58 -7.84 0.47
C VAL A 162 6.25 -6.35 0.38
N TRP A 163 5.13 -5.92 0.95
CA TRP A 163 4.74 -4.52 0.93
C TRP A 163 5.71 -3.62 1.71
N ASP A 164 6.20 -4.07 2.88
CA ASP A 164 7.24 -3.38 3.65
C ASP A 164 8.52 -3.20 2.84
N LYS A 165 8.95 -4.20 2.06
CA LYS A 165 10.12 -4.08 1.18
C LYS A 165 9.97 -2.98 0.13
N VAL A 166 8.75 -2.75 -0.36
CA VAL A 166 8.46 -1.66 -1.31
C VAL A 166 8.44 -0.30 -0.62
N LEU A 167 7.83 -0.20 0.57
CA LEU A 167 7.68 1.07 1.29
C LEU A 167 8.97 1.51 2.00
N TRP A 168 9.72 0.57 2.56
CA TRP A 168 10.86 0.87 3.43
C TRP A 168 11.92 1.78 2.81
N PRO A 169 12.31 1.64 1.53
CA PRO A 169 13.27 2.55 0.93
C PRO A 169 12.83 4.03 0.94
N PHE A 170 11.52 4.31 0.94
CA PHE A 170 10.97 5.66 1.09
C PHE A 170 11.02 6.11 2.54
N VAL A 171 10.56 5.26 3.46
CA VAL A 171 10.57 5.51 4.90
C VAL A 171 12.00 5.82 5.39
N GLN A 172 12.96 4.97 5.03
CA GLN A 172 14.35 5.12 5.40
C GLN A 172 14.94 6.44 4.85
N GLY A 173 14.65 6.79 3.59
CA GLY A 173 15.10 8.05 3.00
C GLY A 173 14.62 9.29 3.76
N VAL A 174 13.37 9.26 4.25
CA VAL A 174 12.81 10.32 5.09
C VAL A 174 13.48 10.37 6.46
N LEU A 175 13.72 9.21 7.09
CA LEU A 175 14.36 9.13 8.41
C LEU A 175 15.82 9.58 8.38
N GLU A 176 16.56 9.29 7.30
CA GLU A 176 17.94 9.71 7.07
C GLU A 176 18.08 11.18 6.62
N GLY A 177 16.96 11.89 6.39
CA GLY A 177 16.96 13.28 5.94
C GLY A 177 17.38 13.47 4.47
N VAL A 178 17.41 12.40 3.69
CA VAL A 178 17.75 12.43 2.26
C VAL A 178 16.51 12.84 1.45
N ARG A 179 16.31 14.16 1.24
CA ARG A 179 15.31 14.66 0.30
C ARG A 179 15.84 14.54 -1.13
N GLY A 180 15.32 13.60 -1.93
CA GLY A 180 15.72 13.56 -3.34
C GLY A 180 15.21 12.39 -4.17
N ARG A 181 14.27 12.71 -5.08
CA ARG A 181 14.18 12.24 -6.48
C ARG A 181 14.62 10.79 -6.72
N ARG A 182 13.81 9.81 -6.33
CA ARG A 182 13.83 8.51 -7.01
C ARG A 182 12.82 8.53 -8.14
N LYS A 183 13.30 8.55 -9.39
CA LYS A 183 12.48 8.13 -10.53
C LYS A 183 12.08 6.68 -10.26
N GLN A 184 10.79 6.41 -10.10
CA GLN A 184 10.29 5.05 -9.93
C GLN A 184 10.29 4.34 -11.28
N THR A 185 11.07 3.27 -11.37
CA THR A 185 10.64 2.04 -12.03
C THR A 185 11.20 0.88 -11.21
N VAL A 186 10.42 0.34 -10.26
CA VAL A 186 10.68 -1.02 -9.78
C VAL A 186 10.10 -1.93 -10.86
N THR A 187 10.92 -2.27 -11.85
CA THR A 187 10.53 -3.19 -12.92
C THR A 187 10.43 -4.61 -12.38
N VAL A 188 9.57 -5.38 -13.04
CA VAL A 188 9.19 -6.80 -12.85
C VAL A 188 10.37 -7.79 -12.65
N GLN A 189 11.62 -7.36 -12.76
CA GLN A 189 12.83 -8.19 -12.62
C GLN A 189 13.08 -8.74 -11.21
N GLU A 190 12.41 -8.24 -10.16
CA GLU A 190 12.54 -8.83 -8.82
C GLU A 190 11.71 -10.11 -8.60
N ARG A 191 10.78 -10.45 -9.52
CA ARG A 191 10.06 -11.74 -9.45
C ARG A 191 10.99 -12.95 -9.57
N GLU A 192 12.09 -12.85 -10.31
CA GLU A 192 13.02 -13.97 -10.50
C GLU A 192 13.95 -14.21 -9.30
N LYS A 193 14.25 -13.17 -8.49
CA LYS A 193 15.08 -13.34 -7.30
C LYS A 193 14.34 -13.89 -6.09
N VAL A 194 13.02 -13.74 -6.01
CA VAL A 194 12.21 -14.24 -4.88
C VAL A 194 11.74 -15.68 -5.11
N VAL A 195 11.60 -16.12 -6.36
CA VAL A 195 11.15 -17.50 -6.70
C VAL A 195 12.32 -18.46 -7.00
N GLY A 196 13.54 -17.95 -7.13
CA GLY A 196 14.73 -18.71 -7.50
C GLY A 196 15.45 -19.40 -6.35
N THR A 197 14.79 -20.27 -5.56
CA THR A 197 15.50 -21.29 -4.73
C THR A 197 14.68 -22.59 -4.56
N THR A 198 14.07 -23.12 -5.61
CA THR A 198 13.78 -24.56 -5.67
C THR A 198 13.68 -25.04 -7.11
N ARG A 199 14.82 -25.37 -7.71
CA ARG A 199 14.98 -26.46 -8.67
C ARG A 199 16.46 -26.64 -8.93
N ASP A 200 17.05 -27.71 -8.39
CA ASP A 200 17.81 -28.62 -9.23
C ASP A 200 17.96 -30.00 -8.57
N ARG A 201 18.23 -31.01 -9.41
CA ARG A 201 18.30 -32.47 -9.23
C ARG A 201 17.04 -33.21 -9.68
N ARG A 202 16.87 -33.23 -11.00
CA ARG A 202 16.59 -34.50 -11.67
C ARG A 202 17.81 -34.87 -12.49
N ASP A 203 18.51 -35.89 -11.99
CA ASP A 203 19.54 -36.62 -12.71
C ASP A 203 18.99 -37.11 -14.03
N GLU A 204 19.71 -36.80 -15.10
CA GLU A 204 19.66 -37.52 -16.36
C GLU A 204 20.15 -38.94 -16.08
N THR A 205 19.32 -39.94 -16.34
CA THR A 205 19.81 -41.31 -16.54
C THR A 205 18.95 -41.99 -17.59
N GLU A 206 19.68 -42.53 -18.56
CA GLU A 206 19.26 -43.18 -19.78
C GLU A 206 18.26 -44.32 -19.56
N TRP A 207 17.30 -44.46 -20.47
CA TRP A 207 16.45 -45.65 -20.58
C TRP A 207 16.92 -46.48 -21.78
N PRO A 208 17.22 -47.78 -21.62
CA PRO A 208 17.54 -48.65 -22.74
C PRO A 208 16.26 -49.12 -23.44
N VAL A 209 16.33 -49.20 -24.77
CA VAL A 209 15.34 -49.82 -25.64
C VAL A 209 15.43 -51.34 -25.43
N LEU A 210 14.30 -51.99 -25.14
CA LEU A 210 14.18 -53.45 -25.19
C LEU A 210 13.33 -53.82 -26.40
N GLU A 211 13.95 -54.55 -27.32
CA GLU A 211 13.29 -55.28 -28.40
C GLU A 211 12.60 -56.53 -27.85
N SER A 212 11.37 -56.77 -28.32
CA SER A 212 10.78 -58.09 -28.55
C SER A 212 9.63 -57.97 -29.53
#